data_AF-A0A1G9ZRR4-F1
#
_entry.id   AF-A0A1G9ZRR4-F1
#
_cell.length_a   1.000
_cell.length_b   1.000
_cell.length_c   1.000
_cell.angle_alpha   90.00
_cell.angle_beta   90.00
_cell.angle_gamma   90.00
#
_symmetry.space_group_name_H-M   'P 1'
#
loop_
_entity.id
_entity.type
_entity.pdbx_description
1 polymer ?
#
loop_
_entity_poly.entity_id
_entity_poly.type
_entity_poly.pdbx_seq_one_letter_code
_entity_poly.pdbx_strand_id
1 'polypeptide(L)'
;MAESPPEDDLVLPPVPLATGGAVQVGGTGRRVSRVELVVSTDDGEELRIPLEHRHGAWWPPAERTSLPAGVYADRVPPADHPPPEG
;
A
#
# COMPACT_ATOMS: atom_id res chain seq x y z
N MET A 1 -10.07 -10.15 -29.89
CA MET A 1 -10.46 -9.89 -28.50
C MET A 1 -9.21 -9.42 -27.80
N ALA A 2 -9.19 -8.19 -27.28
CA ALA A 2 -8.08 -7.72 -26.45
C ALA A 2 -8.39 -8.17 -25.03
N GLU A 3 -7.50 -8.97 -24.45
CA GLU A 3 -7.53 -9.25 -23.02
C GLU A 3 -7.42 -7.91 -22.30
N SER A 4 -8.42 -7.57 -21.49
CA SER A 4 -8.31 -6.43 -20.58
C SER A 4 -7.05 -6.64 -19.74
N PRO A 5 -6.19 -5.62 -19.55
CA PRO A 5 -5.08 -5.75 -18.63
C PRO A 5 -5.64 -6.20 -17.26
N PRO A 6 -4.90 -7.03 -16.50
CA PRO A 6 -5.31 -7.40 -15.15
C PRO A 6 -5.63 -6.11 -14.39
N GLU A 7 -6.78 -6.11 -13.71
CA GLU A 7 -7.24 -4.95 -12.93
C GLU A 7 -6.08 -4.50 -12.01
N ASP A 8 -5.71 -3.22 -12.06
CA ASP A 8 -4.61 -2.68 -11.25
C ASP A 8 -5.09 -2.58 -9.80
N ASP A 9 -4.97 -3.70 -9.08
CA ASP A 9 -5.39 -3.81 -7.68
C ASP A 9 -4.63 -2.79 -6.81
N LEU A 10 -5.35 -2.10 -5.93
CA LEU A 10 -4.74 -1.19 -4.97
C LEU A 10 -3.88 -1.98 -3.96
N VAL A 11 -2.57 -1.81 -4.05
CA VAL A 11 -1.60 -2.34 -3.09
C VAL A 11 -1.00 -1.22 -2.24
N LEU A 12 -0.97 -1.42 -0.93
CA LEU A 12 -0.42 -0.47 0.02
C LEU A 12 1.08 -0.71 0.20
N PRO A 13 1.90 0.34 0.37
CA PRO A 13 3.33 0.16 0.53
C PRO A 13 3.64 -0.51 1.89
N PRO A 14 4.72 -1.30 1.98
CA PRO A 14 5.13 -1.96 3.23
C PRO A 14 5.85 -0.99 4.20
N VAL A 15 5.28 0.20 4.40
CA VAL A 15 5.80 1.29 5.24
C VAL A 15 4.64 1.88 6.07
N PRO A 16 4.90 2.60 7.18
CA PRO A 16 3.81 3.17 7.96
C PRO A 16 3.13 4.30 7.17
N LEU A 17 1.79 4.34 7.23
CA LEU A 17 0.99 5.40 6.58
C LEU A 17 0.67 6.56 7.52
N ALA A 18 0.74 6.34 8.84
CA ALA A 18 0.65 7.38 9.85
C ALA A 18 1.53 7.04 11.06
N THR A 19 1.86 8.04 11.88
CA THR A 19 2.66 7.88 13.09
C THR A 19 2.02 8.55 14.29
N GLY A 20 2.38 8.11 15.50
CA GLY A 20 1.90 8.69 16.74
C GLY A 20 0.64 8.04 17.29
N GLY A 21 0.40 8.23 18.59
CA GLY A 21 -0.69 7.56 19.34
C GLY A 21 -1.72 8.51 19.95
N ALA A 22 -1.70 9.80 19.57
CA ALA A 22 -2.62 10.79 20.11
C ALA A 22 -2.94 11.89 19.07
N VAL A 23 -4.12 12.49 19.18
CA VAL A 23 -4.60 13.62 18.37
C VAL A 23 -5.18 14.71 19.27
N GLN A 24 -5.14 15.96 18.82
CA GLN A 24 -5.79 17.08 19.52
C GLN A 24 -7.25 17.20 19.09
N VAL A 25 -8.18 17.05 20.03
CA VAL A 25 -9.62 17.19 19.78
C VAL A 25 -10.19 18.16 20.80
N GLY A 26 -10.67 19.31 20.33
CA GLY A 26 -11.15 20.39 21.20
C GLY A 26 -10.07 20.91 22.16
N GLY A 27 -8.82 21.01 21.69
CA GLY A 27 -7.68 21.48 22.49
C GLY A 27 -7.16 20.50 23.55
N THR A 28 -7.72 19.28 23.62
CA THR A 28 -7.27 18.23 24.53
C THR A 28 -6.67 17.07 23.76
N GLY A 29 -5.50 16.59 24.21
CA GLY A 29 -4.86 15.40 23.65
C GLY A 29 -5.66 14.14 23.98
N ARG A 30 -6.05 13.39 22.96
CA ARG A 30 -6.77 12.12 23.07
C ARG A 30 -5.95 11.00 22.47
N ARG A 31 -5.91 9.85 23.13
CA ARG A 31 -5.27 8.64 22.58
C ARG A 31 -6.04 8.15 21.36
N VAL A 32 -5.31 7.83 20.30
CA VAL A 32 -5.88 7.23 19.10
C VAL A 32 -6.15 5.75 19.39
N SER A 33 -7.40 5.34 19.24
CA SER A 33 -7.81 3.93 19.38
C SER A 33 -7.79 3.18 18.04
N ARG A 34 -7.96 3.89 16.93
CA ARG A 34 -8.03 3.33 15.57
C ARG A 34 -7.63 4.37 14.52
N VAL A 35 -6.99 3.91 13.46
CA VAL A 35 -6.79 4.65 12.21
C VAL A 35 -7.24 3.77 11.05
N GLU A 36 -7.92 4.35 10.06
CA GLU A 36 -8.40 3.65 8.87
C GLU A 36 -8.01 4.44 7.62
N LEU A 37 -7.60 3.73 6.57
CA LEU A 37 -7.55 4.28 5.22
C LEU A 37 -8.91 4.06 4.56
N VAL A 38 -9.49 5.12 4.01
CA VAL A 38 -10.73 5.05 3.24
C VAL A 38 -10.40 5.32 1.78
N VAL A 39 -10.84 4.42 0.90
CA VAL A 39 -10.69 4.53 -0.55
C VAL A 39 -12.07 4.65 -1.14
N SER A 40 -12.31 5.74 -1.87
CA SER A 40 -13.56 5.97 -2.59
C SER A 40 -13.37 5.62 -4.06
N THR A 41 -14.29 4.83 -4.63
CA THR A 41 -14.32 4.55 -6.07
C THR A 41 -15.08 5.64 -6.82
N ASP A 42 -14.92 5.70 -8.14
CA ASP A 42 -15.62 6.67 -9.00
C ASP A 42 -17.15 6.49 -8.92
N ASP A 43 -17.61 5.24 -8.79
CA ASP A 43 -19.03 4.89 -8.61
C ASP A 43 -19.57 5.22 -7.20
N GLY A 44 -18.72 5.76 -6.31
CA GLY A 44 -19.09 6.21 -4.97
C GLY A 44 -19.07 5.12 -3.90
N GLU A 45 -18.51 3.93 -4.18
CA GLU A 45 -18.29 2.92 -3.15
C GLU A 45 -17.10 3.28 -2.25
N GLU A 46 -17.12 2.80 -1.00
CA GLU A 46 -16.04 3.01 -0.04
C GLU A 46 -15.47 1.68 0.45
N LEU A 47 -14.15 1.51 0.28
CA LEU A 47 -13.39 0.47 0.95
C LEU A 47 -12.69 1.05 2.19
N ARG A 48 -12.94 0.45 3.36
CA ARG A 48 -12.30 0.82 4.62
C ARG A 48 -11.25 -0.22 5.01
N ILE A 49 -10.00 0.23 5.18
CA ILE A 49 -8.86 -0.62 5.55
C ILE A 49 -8.37 -0.19 6.94
N PRO A 50 -8.57 -1.00 7.99
CA PRO A 50 -8.05 -0.69 9.31
C PRO A 50 -6.53 -0.80 9.35
N LEU A 51 -5.85 0.20 9.90
CA LEU A 51 -4.42 0.16 10.12
C LEU A 51 -4.07 -0.48 11.47
N GLU A 52 -2.99 -1.24 11.49
CA GLU A 52 -2.45 -1.89 12.68
C GLU A 52 -1.43 -0.98 13.38
N HIS A 53 -1.60 -0.77 14.69
CA HIS A 53 -0.62 -0.01 15.45
C HIS A 53 0.56 -0.90 15.86
N ARG A 54 1.72 -0.70 15.24
CA ARG A 54 2.96 -1.45 15.51
C ARG A 54 4.16 -0.51 15.50
N HIS A 55 5.10 -0.74 16.41
CA HIS A 55 6.34 0.06 16.52
C HIS A 55 6.09 1.59 16.60
N GLY A 56 4.98 2.02 17.21
CA GLY A 56 4.64 3.45 17.36
C GLY A 56 4.05 4.12 16.11
N ALA A 57 3.71 3.33 15.08
CA ALA A 57 3.15 3.79 13.84
C ALA A 57 1.95 2.93 13.40
N TRP A 58 1.23 3.39 12.39
CA TRP A 58 0.03 2.74 11.85
C TRP A 58 0.34 2.18 10.47
N TRP A 59 0.28 0.86 10.38
CA TRP A 59 0.71 0.09 9.22
C TRP A 59 -0.50 -0.51 8.51
N PRO A 60 -0.44 -0.64 7.18
CA PRO A 60 -1.39 -1.49 6.47
C PRO A 60 -1.35 -2.93 7.00
N PRO A 61 -2.48 -3.67 6.94
CA PRO A 61 -2.49 -5.11 7.15
C PRO A 61 -1.56 -5.81 6.16
N ALA A 62 -0.94 -6.91 6.57
CA ALA A 62 0.06 -7.62 5.75
C ALA A 62 -0.51 -8.07 4.40
N GLU A 63 -1.78 -8.48 4.36
CA GLU A 63 -2.46 -8.92 3.13
C GLU A 63 -2.60 -7.79 2.11
N ARG A 64 -2.61 -6.53 2.56
CA ARG A 64 -2.70 -5.34 1.70
C ARG A 64 -1.34 -4.82 1.23
N THR A 65 -0.25 -5.36 1.75
CA THR A 65 1.13 -4.98 1.35
C THR A 65 1.78 -5.93 0.37
N SER A 66 1.22 -7.12 0.20
CA SER A 66 1.76 -8.14 -0.69
C SER A 66 1.15 -7.97 -2.08
N LEU A 67 1.97 -7.66 -3.09
CA LEU A 67 1.53 -7.82 -4.48
C LEU A 67 1.16 -9.29 -4.72
N PRO A 68 0.10 -9.58 -5.50
CA PRO A 68 -0.16 -10.94 -5.93
C PRO A 68 1.10 -11.50 -6.63
N ALA A 69 1.40 -12.77 -6.41
CA ALA A 69 2.67 -13.43 -6.76
C ALA A 69 3.05 -13.42 -8.27
N GLY A 70 2.28 -12.76 -9.14
CA GLY A 70 2.51 -12.65 -10.58
C GLY A 70 3.13 -11.33 -11.07
N VAL A 71 3.19 -10.26 -10.27
CA VAL A 71 3.58 -8.92 -10.76
C VAL A 71 5.10 -8.73 -10.91
N TYR A 72 5.92 -9.63 -10.34
CA TYR A 72 7.39 -9.57 -10.49
C TYR A 72 7.93 -10.18 -11.78
N ALA A 73 7.09 -10.80 -12.62
CA ALA A 73 7.55 -11.49 -13.83
C ALA A 73 7.96 -10.57 -14.98
N ASP A 74 7.64 -9.26 -14.92
CA ASP A 74 7.92 -8.33 -16.03
C ASP A 74 9.17 -7.44 -15.82
N ARG A 75 9.96 -7.66 -14.77
CA ARG A 75 11.32 -7.12 -14.76
C ARG A 75 12.18 -7.97 -15.68
N VAL A 76 12.23 -7.58 -16.96
CA VAL A 76 13.26 -7.99 -17.91
C VAL A 76 14.62 -7.92 -17.18
N PRO A 77 15.33 -9.04 -17.00
CA PRO A 77 16.67 -9.00 -16.44
C PRO A 77 17.52 -8.08 -17.33
N PRO A 78 18.39 -7.22 -16.77
CA PRO A 78 19.25 -6.39 -17.59
C PRO A 78 19.95 -7.30 -18.60
N ALA A 79 19.77 -7.00 -19.88
CA ALA A 79 20.42 -7.77 -20.94
C ALA A 79 21.91 -7.82 -20.63
N ASP A 80 22.45 -9.03 -20.55
CA ASP A 80 23.88 -9.31 -20.50
C ASP A 80 24.48 -8.68 -21.76
N HIS A 81 24.91 -7.43 -21.66
CA HIS A 81 25.58 -6.73 -22.74
C HIS A 81 26.96 -7.41 -22.89
N PRO A 82 27.26 -8.10 -24.00
CA PRO A 82 28.61 -8.61 -24.19
C PRO A 82 29.58 -7.42 -24.23
N PRO A 83 30.76 -7.53 -23.60
CA PRO A 83 31.75 -6.47 -23.63
C PRO A 83 32.19 -6.21 -25.08
N PRO A 84 32.52 -4.97 -25.44
CA PRO A 84 32.96 -4.65 -26.80
C PRO A 84 34.25 -5.39 -27.12
N GLU A 85 34.26 -6.11 -28.24
CA GLU A 85 35.46 -6.74 -28.79
C GLU A 85 36.48 -5.65 -29.17
N GLY A 86 37.70 -5.78 -28.65
CA GLY A 86 38.83 -4.89 -28.94
C GLY A 86 39.55 -5.26 -30.24
#